data_AF-A0A2S3H7S2-F1
#
_entry.id   AF-A0A2S3H7S2-F1
#
_cell.length_a   1.000
_cell.length_b   1.000
_cell.length_c   1.000
_cell.angle_alpha   90.00
_cell.angle_beta   90.00
_cell.angle_gamma   90.00
#
_symmetry.space_group_name_H-M   'P 1'
#
loop_
_entity.id
_entity.type
_entity.pdbx_description
1 polymer ?
#
loop_
_entity_poly.entity_id
_entity_poly.type
_entity_poly.pdbx_seq_one_letter_code
_entity_poly.pdbx_strand_id
1 'polypeptide(L)'
;MLCSPSSLSHHQRTSRLSVSMATPLATRGLPLASRGPPSSSSSSSWPPSSILLGRRPSRRLRSSSPQVDAAAAPEKGGEYRPSFADNLLLAFFRSKMVEEVGWDSEKPGYAGLMEVANRLMVKGKSASETEQAAVRVLQSLFPPLLLVLYKALLAPIANGQLASMMLARATALSCQWLMGTCSVNSVTLPDGKSWSSGVFVEKCKYLEESKCLGICINTCKLPTQTFFKDHMGVDLYMEPNFEDYSCQFNFGVPPPPLDADKALKEPCLDICTNARRRRELGRNIVTDELSCPQV
;
A
#
# COMPACT_ATOMS: atom_id res chain seq x y z
N MET A 1 -43.41 -51.81 -20.19
CA MET A 1 -42.95 -50.84 -21.20
C MET A 1 -41.76 -50.11 -20.59
N LEU A 2 -40.55 -50.69 -20.60
CA LEU A 2 -39.55 -50.68 -21.68
C LEU A 2 -39.22 -49.26 -22.17
N CYS A 3 -38.14 -48.68 -21.63
CA CYS A 3 -36.87 -48.42 -22.34
C CYS A 3 -36.17 -47.12 -21.86
N SER A 4 -35.03 -47.30 -21.18
CA SER A 4 -33.82 -46.48 -21.45
C SER A 4 -33.30 -46.80 -22.86
N PRO A 5 -32.56 -45.90 -23.53
CA PRO A 5 -31.09 -46.00 -23.54
C PRO A 5 -30.38 -44.62 -23.59
N SER A 6 -29.28 -44.43 -22.85
CA SER A 6 -27.87 -44.60 -23.26
C SER A 6 -27.21 -43.34 -23.80
N SER A 7 -26.19 -42.94 -23.05
CA SER A 7 -25.15 -41.94 -23.33
C SER A 7 -24.32 -42.34 -24.56
N LEU A 8 -24.05 -41.39 -25.46
CA LEU A 8 -23.01 -41.52 -26.48
C LEU A 8 -21.96 -40.42 -26.33
N SER A 9 -20.74 -40.87 -26.09
CA SER A 9 -19.50 -40.12 -26.00
C SER A 9 -19.06 -39.64 -27.39
N HIS A 10 -18.67 -38.37 -27.50
CA HIS A 10 -17.91 -37.87 -28.65
C HIS A 10 -16.58 -37.28 -28.17
N HIS A 11 -15.52 -38.05 -28.41
CA HIS A 11 -14.13 -37.62 -28.35
C HIS A 11 -13.90 -36.49 -29.35
N GLN A 12 -13.36 -35.36 -28.89
CA GLN A 12 -12.68 -34.41 -29.76
C GLN A 12 -11.24 -34.22 -29.28
N ARG A 13 -10.33 -34.53 -30.21
CA ARG A 13 -8.88 -34.61 -30.09
C ARG A 13 -8.31 -33.24 -30.47
N THR A 14 -7.65 -32.55 -29.55
CA THR A 14 -6.86 -31.35 -29.87
C THR A 14 -5.40 -31.58 -29.55
N SER A 15 -4.62 -31.62 -30.62
CA SER A 15 -3.16 -31.68 -30.67
C SER A 15 -2.51 -30.36 -30.24
N ARG A 16 -1.20 -30.44 -29.97
CA ARG A 16 -0.15 -29.39 -29.86
C ARG A 16 0.26 -29.05 -28.42
N LEU A 17 1.51 -28.81 -28.09
CA LEU A 17 2.81 -28.92 -28.76
C LEU A 17 3.82 -28.97 -27.61
N SER A 18 4.70 -29.97 -27.58
CA SER A 18 5.80 -30.06 -26.63
C SER A 18 6.92 -29.15 -27.10
N VAL A 19 7.30 -28.15 -26.29
CA VAL A 19 8.49 -27.33 -26.52
C VAL A 19 9.47 -27.62 -25.40
N SER A 20 10.51 -28.33 -25.78
CA SER A 20 11.72 -28.60 -25.02
C SER A 20 12.51 -27.29 -24.85
N MET A 21 12.83 -26.88 -23.63
CA MET A 21 13.78 -25.80 -23.38
C MET A 21 15.11 -26.37 -22.88
N ALA A 22 16.13 -26.13 -23.70
CA ALA A 22 17.52 -26.43 -23.46
C ALA A 22 18.12 -25.55 -22.35
N THR A 23 18.89 -26.20 -21.50
CA THR A 23 19.85 -25.63 -20.55
C THR A 23 21.01 -24.93 -21.26
N PRO A 24 21.55 -23.83 -20.71
CA PRO A 24 22.93 -23.45 -20.95
C PRO A 24 23.81 -23.72 -19.71
N LEU A 25 24.93 -24.35 -20.02
CA LEU A 25 26.13 -24.58 -19.21
C LEU A 25 26.64 -23.29 -18.54
N ALA A 26 26.87 -23.34 -17.23
CA ALA A 26 27.70 -22.38 -16.50
C ALA A 26 29.15 -22.90 -16.45
N THR A 27 30.04 -22.23 -17.18
CA THR A 27 31.47 -22.53 -17.22
C THR A 27 32.18 -21.79 -16.07
N ARG A 28 32.95 -22.55 -15.28
CA ARG A 28 33.87 -22.09 -14.23
C ARG A 28 34.94 -21.13 -14.78
N GLY A 29 35.28 -20.11 -13.99
CA GLY A 29 36.47 -19.29 -14.18
C GLY A 29 36.75 -18.36 -12.98
N LEU A 30 37.58 -18.83 -12.04
CA LEU A 30 38.45 -18.06 -11.14
C LEU A 30 39.90 -18.44 -11.54
N PRO A 31 41.00 -17.77 -11.10
CA PRO A 31 41.15 -16.58 -10.23
C PRO A 31 42.20 -15.56 -10.79
N LEU A 32 42.49 -14.46 -10.09
CA LEU A 32 43.81 -14.17 -9.47
C LEU A 32 43.97 -12.68 -9.08
N ALA A 33 44.63 -12.50 -7.94
CA ALA A 33 45.00 -11.29 -7.20
C ALA A 33 45.75 -10.20 -7.99
N SER A 34 45.76 -8.95 -7.46
CA SER A 34 46.95 -8.37 -6.80
C SER A 34 46.77 -6.91 -6.35
N ARG A 35 47.28 -6.63 -5.13
CA ARG A 35 47.98 -5.41 -4.65
C ARG A 35 47.22 -4.08 -4.46
N GLY A 36 47.20 -3.64 -3.19
CA GLY A 36 46.99 -2.24 -2.77
C GLY A 36 48.27 -1.38 -2.82
N PRO A 37 48.44 -0.41 -1.89
CA PRO A 37 48.14 1.02 -2.08
C PRO A 37 49.43 1.89 -1.95
N PRO A 38 49.40 3.24 -1.81
CA PRO A 38 49.13 3.88 -0.52
C PRO A 38 48.51 5.31 -0.51
N SER A 39 48.17 5.70 0.72
CA SER A 39 47.85 7.00 1.33
C SER A 39 48.67 8.24 0.92
N SER A 40 48.08 9.45 1.04
CA SER A 40 48.34 10.35 2.19
C SER A 40 47.70 11.74 2.02
N SER A 41 47.27 12.24 3.18
CA SER A 41 46.91 13.60 3.56
C SER A 41 47.98 14.65 3.21
N SER A 42 47.59 15.92 3.07
CA SER A 42 48.02 17.02 3.97
C SER A 42 47.63 18.40 3.45
N SER A 43 47.01 19.15 4.37
CA SER A 43 46.94 20.60 4.54
C SER A 43 48.19 21.39 4.13
N SER A 44 47.97 22.62 3.67
CA SER A 44 48.93 23.72 3.87
C SER A 44 48.22 25.06 4.09
N SER A 45 48.87 25.82 4.95
CA SER A 45 48.41 26.96 5.74
C SER A 45 49.40 28.11 5.52
N TRP A 46 48.92 29.36 5.35
CA TRP A 46 49.78 30.56 5.51
C TRP A 46 48.96 31.74 6.08
N PRO A 47 49.46 32.41 7.15
CA PRO A 47 49.06 33.75 7.62
C PRO A 47 50.20 34.76 7.30
N PRO A 48 50.42 35.89 8.02
CA PRO A 48 49.54 36.88 8.68
C PRO A 48 49.80 38.33 8.17
N SER A 49 49.02 39.33 8.63
CA SER A 49 49.53 40.67 9.05
C SER A 49 48.43 41.55 9.64
N SER A 50 48.83 42.35 10.63
CA SER A 50 47.99 43.09 11.57
C SER A 50 48.26 44.61 11.48
N ILE A 51 47.27 45.42 11.91
CA ILE A 51 47.45 46.72 12.65
C ILE A 51 47.88 47.95 11.78
N LEU A 52 47.31 49.17 11.82
CA LEU A 52 46.31 49.90 12.64
C LEU A 52 45.87 51.23 11.96
N LEU A 53 44.68 51.72 12.35
CA LEU A 53 44.26 53.12 12.61
C LEU A 53 44.27 54.20 11.49
N GLY A 54 43.06 54.73 11.20
CA GLY A 54 42.85 56.01 10.53
C GLY A 54 41.38 56.42 10.44
N ARG A 55 40.88 57.11 11.47
CA ARG A 55 39.49 57.54 11.72
C ARG A 55 39.15 58.85 10.97
N ARG A 56 38.00 58.94 10.28
CA ARG A 56 37.11 60.14 10.24
C ARG A 56 35.72 59.79 9.62
N PRO A 57 34.64 60.53 9.97
CA PRO A 57 33.32 59.96 10.14
C PRO A 57 32.31 60.37 9.06
N SER A 58 31.29 59.54 8.82
CA SER A 58 29.98 60.04 8.43
C SER A 58 28.85 59.04 8.66
N ARG A 59 27.81 59.57 9.33
CA ARG A 59 26.39 59.25 9.26
C ARG A 59 25.94 57.82 9.62
N ARG A 60 25.38 57.75 10.83
CA ARG A 60 24.43 56.73 11.28
C ARG A 60 23.36 56.51 10.21
N LEU A 61 23.29 55.30 9.68
CA LEU A 61 22.06 54.69 9.19
C LEU A 61 21.94 53.35 9.90
N ARG A 62 20.96 53.31 10.80
CA ARG A 62 20.55 52.15 11.58
C ARG A 62 19.85 51.18 10.63
N SER A 63 20.59 50.22 10.10
CA SER A 63 20.02 49.08 9.37
C SER A 63 20.11 47.86 10.27
N SER A 64 18.99 47.50 10.88
CA SER A 64 18.84 46.28 11.67
C SER A 64 18.89 45.09 10.71
N SER A 65 19.99 44.35 10.69
CA SER A 65 20.03 43.01 10.09
C SER A 65 19.25 42.06 11.00
N PRO A 66 18.20 41.37 10.52
CA PRO A 66 17.64 40.25 11.28
C PRO A 66 18.64 39.11 11.22
N GLN A 67 19.00 38.57 12.39
CA GLN A 67 19.72 37.31 12.50
C GLN A 67 18.92 36.22 11.78
N VAL A 68 19.57 35.54 10.84
CA VAL A 68 19.12 34.24 10.35
C VAL A 68 19.33 33.25 11.47
N ASP A 69 18.35 33.18 12.36
CA ASP A 69 18.24 32.10 13.32
C ASP A 69 17.90 30.81 12.59
N ALA A 70 18.59 29.76 13.03
CA ALA A 70 18.55 28.42 12.51
C ALA A 70 17.12 27.95 12.23
N ALA A 71 16.95 27.32 11.06
CA ALA A 71 15.76 26.60 10.69
C ALA A 71 15.32 25.70 11.84
N ALA A 72 14.19 26.06 12.45
CA ALA A 72 13.44 25.17 13.31
C ALA A 72 13.12 23.92 12.51
N ALA A 73 13.58 22.76 13.00
CA ALA A 73 13.15 21.46 12.52
C ALA A 73 11.61 21.43 12.48
N PRO A 74 10.99 20.83 11.46
CA PRO A 74 9.55 20.68 11.45
C PRO A 74 9.17 19.82 12.67
N GLU A 75 8.28 20.35 13.51
CA GLU A 75 7.72 19.61 14.64
C GLU A 75 7.19 18.25 14.16
N LYS A 76 7.74 17.20 14.77
CA LYS A 76 7.25 15.84 14.65
C LYS A 76 5.94 15.69 15.43
N GLY A 77 4.95 15.08 14.78
CA GLY A 77 3.90 14.31 15.46
C GLY A 77 2.79 15.13 16.10
N GLY A 78 2.11 15.97 15.32
CA GLY A 78 0.76 16.41 15.70
C GLY A 78 -0.25 15.31 15.39
N GLU A 79 -1.05 14.91 16.38
CA GLU A 79 -2.16 13.99 16.17
C GLU A 79 -3.15 14.60 15.17
N TYR A 80 -3.47 13.85 14.10
CA TYR A 80 -4.32 14.34 13.02
C TYR A 80 -5.72 14.69 13.56
N ARG A 81 -6.11 15.96 13.40
CA ARG A 81 -7.40 16.45 13.91
C ARG A 81 -8.47 16.39 12.81
N PRO A 82 -9.56 15.63 13.00
CA PRO A 82 -10.60 15.50 12.00
C PRO A 82 -11.27 16.84 11.70
N SER A 83 -11.39 17.13 10.40
CA SER A 83 -11.99 18.32 9.81
C SER A 83 -13.41 18.04 9.29
N PHE A 84 -14.15 19.09 8.94
CA PHE A 84 -15.47 18.94 8.33
C PHE A 84 -15.40 18.20 6.97
N ALA A 85 -14.35 18.45 6.19
CA ALA A 85 -14.12 17.75 4.92
C ALA A 85 -13.95 16.24 5.12
N ASP A 86 -13.33 15.83 6.23
CA ASP A 86 -13.12 14.42 6.56
C ASP A 86 -14.44 13.70 6.84
N ASN A 87 -15.39 14.38 7.49
CA ASN A 87 -16.73 13.83 7.68
C ASN A 87 -17.48 13.65 6.37
N LEU A 88 -17.32 14.59 5.42
CA LEU A 88 -17.91 14.47 4.08
C LEU A 88 -17.28 13.32 3.29
N LEU A 89 -15.94 13.20 3.31
CA LEU A 89 -15.22 12.10 2.67
C LEU A 89 -15.58 10.75 3.26
N LEU A 90 -15.68 10.66 4.59
CA LEU A 90 -16.13 9.46 5.28
C LEU A 90 -17.55 9.08 4.85
N ALA A 91 -18.49 10.03 4.86
CA ALA A 91 -19.88 9.78 4.46
C ALA A 91 -19.96 9.32 3.00
N PHE A 92 -19.19 9.95 2.10
CA PHE A 92 -19.14 9.57 0.69
C PHE A 92 -18.56 8.17 0.49
N PHE A 93 -17.40 7.87 1.09
CA PHE A 93 -16.77 6.55 1.01
C PHE A 93 -17.69 5.46 1.58
N ARG A 94 -18.31 5.72 2.73
CA ARG A 94 -19.29 4.81 3.33
C ARG A 94 -20.47 4.56 2.40
N SER A 95 -21.02 5.61 1.79
CA SER A 95 -22.13 5.47 0.84
C SER A 95 -21.77 4.54 -0.32
N LYS A 96 -20.54 4.61 -0.85
CA LYS A 96 -20.04 3.69 -1.88
C LYS A 96 -19.86 2.26 -1.39
N MET A 97 -19.39 2.07 -0.17
CA MET A 97 -19.35 0.73 0.44
C MET A 97 -20.76 0.16 0.64
N VAL A 98 -21.72 0.97 1.08
CA VAL A 98 -23.12 0.55 1.27
C VAL A 98 -23.78 0.17 -0.04
N GLU A 99 -23.51 0.91 -1.12
CA GLU A 99 -24.00 0.60 -2.47
C GLU A 99 -23.53 -0.80 -2.93
N GLU A 100 -22.27 -1.15 -2.70
CA GLU A 100 -21.70 -2.46 -3.04
C GLU A 100 -22.19 -3.58 -2.09
N VAL A 101 -22.27 -3.29 -0.79
CA VAL A 101 -22.65 -4.28 0.23
C VAL A 101 -24.17 -4.53 0.25
N GLY A 102 -24.98 -3.51 -0.06
CA GLY A 102 -26.44 -3.53 0.06
C GLY A 102 -26.96 -3.47 1.50
N TRP A 103 -26.13 -3.03 2.45
CA TRP A 103 -26.47 -2.90 3.86
C TRP A 103 -25.61 -1.81 4.51
N ASP A 104 -26.20 -1.06 5.45
CA ASP A 104 -25.52 -0.04 6.23
C ASP A 104 -25.64 -0.31 7.75
N SER A 105 -24.61 0.07 8.49
CA SER A 105 -24.58 -0.02 9.95
C SER A 105 -25.38 1.11 10.61
N GLU A 106 -26.00 0.82 11.76
CA GLU A 106 -26.65 1.86 12.58
C GLU A 106 -25.62 2.76 13.29
N LYS A 107 -24.37 2.32 13.42
CA LYS A 107 -23.33 3.09 14.10
C LYS A 107 -22.89 4.27 13.24
N PRO A 108 -22.73 5.47 13.82
CA PRO A 108 -22.26 6.63 13.08
C PRO A 108 -20.75 6.57 12.82
N GLY A 109 -20.30 7.43 11.90
CA GLY A 109 -18.89 7.71 11.67
C GLY A 109 -18.06 6.47 11.31
N TYR A 110 -16.82 6.46 11.79
CA TYR A 110 -15.82 5.46 11.41
C TYR A 110 -16.16 4.05 11.91
N ALA A 111 -16.74 3.93 13.10
CA ALA A 111 -17.11 2.63 13.66
C ALA A 111 -18.12 1.90 12.75
N GLY A 112 -19.14 2.60 12.24
CA GLY A 112 -20.08 1.99 11.29
C GLY A 112 -19.47 1.73 9.91
N LEU A 113 -18.53 2.57 9.45
CA LEU A 113 -17.75 2.28 8.24
C LEU A 113 -17.04 0.93 8.36
N MET A 114 -16.40 0.67 9.51
CA MET A 114 -15.72 -0.61 9.76
C MET A 114 -16.68 -1.80 9.82
N GLU A 115 -17.92 -1.60 10.29
CA GLU A 115 -18.94 -2.66 10.21
C GLU A 115 -19.36 -2.97 8.77
N VAL A 116 -19.49 -1.95 7.92
CA VAL A 116 -19.78 -2.14 6.49
C VAL A 116 -18.60 -2.83 5.80
N ALA A 117 -17.36 -2.45 6.10
CA ALA A 117 -16.16 -3.13 5.61
C ALA A 117 -16.08 -4.61 6.04
N ASN A 118 -16.40 -4.88 7.30
CA ASN A 118 -16.50 -6.24 7.81
C ASN A 118 -17.60 -7.03 7.07
N ARG A 119 -18.75 -6.40 6.81
CA ARG A 119 -19.85 -7.02 6.07
C ARG A 119 -19.44 -7.35 4.62
N LEU A 120 -18.68 -6.47 3.96
CA LEU A 120 -18.10 -6.73 2.64
C LEU A 120 -17.26 -8.02 2.64
N MET A 121 -16.39 -8.18 3.65
CA MET A 121 -15.56 -9.38 3.80
C MET A 121 -16.36 -10.66 4.05
N VAL A 122 -17.44 -10.58 4.82
CA VAL A 122 -18.29 -11.74 5.18
C VAL A 122 -19.22 -12.12 4.02
N LYS A 123 -19.64 -11.17 3.19
CA LYS A 123 -20.52 -11.40 2.04
C LYS A 123 -19.81 -12.12 0.89
N GLY A 124 -18.52 -11.84 0.67
CA GLY A 124 -17.74 -12.51 -0.36
C GLY A 124 -17.58 -14.00 -0.07
N LYS A 125 -17.86 -14.84 -1.06
CA LYS A 125 -17.72 -16.30 -0.95
C LYS A 125 -16.26 -16.75 -1.04
N SER A 126 -15.41 -15.89 -1.62
CA SER A 126 -13.98 -16.12 -1.78
C SER A 126 -13.20 -14.81 -1.58
N ALA A 127 -11.89 -14.92 -1.32
CA ALA A 127 -11.00 -13.76 -1.22
C ALA A 127 -11.02 -12.91 -2.50
N SER A 128 -11.06 -13.56 -3.67
CA SER A 128 -11.11 -12.87 -4.97
C SER A 128 -12.41 -12.09 -5.18
N GLU A 129 -13.55 -12.65 -4.77
CA GLU A 129 -14.83 -11.93 -4.88
C GLU A 129 -14.87 -10.70 -3.97
N THR A 130 -14.37 -10.82 -2.73
CA THR A 130 -14.21 -9.67 -1.84
C THR A 130 -13.28 -8.63 -2.42
N GLU A 131 -12.16 -9.07 -3.00
CA GLU A 131 -11.18 -8.17 -3.61
C GLU A 131 -11.82 -7.35 -4.74
N GLN A 132 -12.52 -8.02 -5.67
CA GLN A 132 -13.19 -7.37 -6.80
C GLN A 132 -14.29 -6.40 -6.34
N ALA A 133 -15.03 -6.76 -5.28
CA ALA A 133 -16.03 -5.86 -4.71
C ALA A 133 -15.38 -4.60 -4.13
N ALA A 134 -14.27 -4.73 -3.41
CA ALA A 134 -13.51 -3.59 -2.91
C ALA A 134 -12.89 -2.76 -4.06
N VAL A 135 -12.43 -3.38 -5.14
CA VAL A 135 -11.96 -2.65 -6.35
C VAL A 135 -13.07 -1.82 -6.97
N ARG A 136 -14.30 -2.35 -7.07
CA ARG A 136 -15.47 -1.58 -7.56
C ARG A 136 -15.79 -0.38 -6.67
N VAL A 137 -15.72 -0.56 -5.35
CA VAL A 137 -15.85 0.57 -4.41
C VAL A 137 -14.79 1.62 -4.71
N LEU A 138 -13.51 1.25 -4.83
CA LEU A 138 -12.42 2.19 -5.12
C LEU A 138 -12.62 2.94 -6.45
N GLN A 139 -13.04 2.24 -7.52
CA GLN A 139 -13.38 2.87 -8.80
C GLN A 139 -14.50 3.88 -8.66
N SER A 140 -15.55 3.56 -7.89
CA SER A 140 -16.73 4.41 -7.71
C SER A 140 -16.45 5.71 -6.94
N LEU A 141 -15.28 5.83 -6.30
CA LEU A 141 -14.83 7.07 -5.65
C LEU A 141 -14.42 8.14 -6.65
N PHE A 142 -14.15 7.76 -7.90
CA PHE A 142 -13.65 8.66 -8.92
C PHE A 142 -14.65 8.75 -10.09
N PRO A 143 -14.81 9.93 -10.70
CA PRO A 143 -15.49 10.04 -11.98
C PRO A 143 -14.79 9.15 -13.04
N PRO A 144 -15.52 8.32 -13.82
CA PRO A 144 -14.90 7.37 -14.75
C PRO A 144 -13.89 7.99 -15.73
N LEU A 145 -14.18 9.20 -16.22
CA LEU A 145 -13.30 9.93 -17.14
C LEU A 145 -11.94 10.27 -16.50
N LEU A 146 -11.92 10.54 -15.20
CA LEU A 146 -10.70 10.91 -14.48
C LEU A 146 -9.70 9.75 -14.45
N LEU A 147 -10.16 8.53 -14.19
CA LEU A 147 -9.30 7.34 -14.15
C LEU A 147 -8.68 7.06 -15.52
N VAL A 148 -9.50 7.13 -16.58
CA VAL A 148 -9.05 6.96 -17.97
C VAL A 148 -8.02 8.01 -18.34
N LEU A 149 -8.29 9.28 -18.05
CA LEU A 149 -7.39 10.38 -18.38
C LEU A 149 -6.09 10.30 -17.60
N TYR A 150 -6.15 9.98 -16.30
CA TYR A 150 -4.98 9.78 -15.46
C TYR A 150 -4.06 8.69 -16.04
N LYS A 151 -4.63 7.51 -16.31
CA LYS A 151 -3.88 6.36 -16.83
C LYS A 151 -3.30 6.64 -18.22
N ALA A 152 -4.03 7.36 -19.08
CA ALA A 152 -3.57 7.68 -20.43
C ALA A 152 -2.48 8.77 -20.46
N LEU A 153 -2.57 9.78 -19.59
CA LEU A 153 -1.70 10.95 -19.66
C LEU A 153 -0.55 10.91 -18.66
N LEU A 154 -0.77 10.49 -17.42
CA LEU A 154 0.21 10.63 -16.34
C LEU A 154 1.05 9.37 -16.15
N ALA A 155 0.46 8.18 -16.23
CA ALA A 155 1.20 6.92 -16.07
C ALA A 155 2.37 6.73 -17.06
N PRO A 156 2.27 7.16 -18.34
CA PRO A 156 3.40 7.05 -19.28
C PRO A 156 4.53 8.08 -19.07
N ILE A 157 4.26 9.18 -18.35
CA ILE A 157 5.24 10.26 -18.21
C ILE A 157 6.37 9.84 -17.27
N ALA A 158 7.61 10.07 -17.72
CA ALA A 158 8.83 9.78 -16.96
C ALA A 158 8.85 8.32 -16.42
N ASN A 159 8.43 7.36 -17.25
CA ASN A 159 8.31 5.94 -16.87
C ASN A 159 7.47 5.71 -15.60
N GLY A 160 6.41 6.51 -15.40
CA GLY A 160 5.52 6.41 -14.24
C GLY A 160 6.04 7.12 -12.99
N GLN A 161 7.23 7.71 -13.00
CA GLN A 161 7.79 8.41 -11.84
C GLN A 161 6.90 9.58 -11.39
N LEU A 162 6.45 10.41 -12.33
CA LEU A 162 5.59 11.56 -12.00
C LEU A 162 4.27 11.09 -11.39
N ALA A 163 3.65 10.08 -12.00
CA ALA A 163 2.42 9.47 -11.53
C ALA A 163 2.57 8.92 -10.10
N SER A 164 3.61 8.15 -9.82
CA SER A 164 3.89 7.60 -8.49
C SER A 164 4.09 8.68 -7.42
N MET A 165 4.84 9.75 -7.73
CA MET A 165 5.03 10.87 -6.80
C MET A 165 3.74 11.66 -6.55
N MET A 166 2.93 11.87 -7.60
CA MET A 166 1.63 12.53 -7.46
C MET A 166 0.67 11.71 -6.61
N LEU A 167 0.60 10.39 -6.81
CA LEU A 167 -0.24 9.49 -6.02
C LEU A 167 0.20 9.41 -4.56
N ALA A 168 1.50 9.36 -4.30
CA ALA A 168 2.01 9.37 -2.92
C ALA A 168 1.57 10.64 -2.18
N ARG A 169 1.75 11.81 -2.81
CA ARG A 169 1.31 13.08 -2.23
C ARG A 169 -0.20 13.18 -2.09
N ALA A 170 -0.96 12.80 -3.12
CA ALA A 170 -2.42 12.81 -3.08
C ALA A 170 -2.92 11.92 -1.94
N THR A 171 -2.43 10.68 -1.85
CA THR A 171 -2.80 9.72 -0.79
C THR A 171 -2.47 10.27 0.60
N ALA A 172 -1.25 10.80 0.80
CA ALA A 172 -0.84 11.36 2.09
C ALA A 172 -1.65 12.59 2.51
N LEU A 173 -2.22 13.34 1.56
CA LEU A 173 -3.04 14.52 1.84
C LEU A 173 -4.53 14.18 2.00
N SER A 174 -5.06 13.27 1.18
CA SER A 174 -6.51 13.02 1.10
C SER A 174 -7.00 11.84 1.93
N CYS A 175 -6.10 10.95 2.39
CA CYS A 175 -6.50 9.70 3.04
C CYS A 175 -6.16 9.64 4.53
N GLN A 176 -5.74 10.76 5.16
CA GLN A 176 -5.44 10.78 6.60
C GLN A 176 -6.67 10.53 7.47
N TRP A 177 -7.86 10.99 7.06
CA TRP A 177 -9.11 10.67 7.76
C TRP A 177 -9.42 9.16 7.79
N LEU A 178 -8.96 8.43 6.77
CA LEU A 178 -9.20 7.01 6.60
C LEU A 178 -8.13 6.18 7.30
N MET A 179 -6.86 6.55 7.12
CA MET A 179 -5.71 5.74 7.51
C MET A 179 -4.99 6.28 8.75
N GLY A 180 -5.15 7.54 9.13
CA GLY A 180 -4.38 8.18 10.20
C GLY A 180 -3.22 9.04 9.66
N THR A 181 -2.32 9.47 10.54
CA THR A 181 -1.19 10.34 10.20
C THR A 181 -0.32 9.70 9.11
N CYS A 182 -0.16 10.42 8.00
CA CYS A 182 0.60 9.98 6.83
C CYS A 182 1.78 10.91 6.57
N SER A 183 2.94 10.36 6.23
CA SER A 183 4.11 11.11 5.78
C SER A 183 4.61 10.56 4.45
N VAL A 184 5.10 11.44 3.56
CA VAL A 184 5.69 11.03 2.29
C VAL A 184 7.18 10.74 2.52
N ASN A 185 7.63 9.55 2.11
CA ASN A 185 9.02 9.13 2.22
C ASN A 185 9.60 8.68 0.88
N SER A 186 10.91 8.42 0.86
CA SER A 186 11.61 7.92 -0.32
C SER A 186 11.57 6.40 -0.36
N VAL A 187 11.29 5.85 -1.55
CA VAL A 187 11.26 4.40 -1.82
C VAL A 187 12.25 4.08 -2.91
N THR A 188 12.99 2.99 -2.75
CA THR A 188 13.93 2.48 -3.75
C THR A 188 13.20 1.56 -4.72
N LEU A 189 13.27 1.89 -5.99
CA LEU A 189 12.66 1.12 -7.07
C LEU A 189 13.55 -0.05 -7.50
N PRO A 190 12.98 -1.01 -8.27
CA PRO A 190 13.77 -2.11 -8.84
C PRO A 190 14.95 -1.68 -9.72
N ASP A 191 14.92 -0.46 -10.26
CA ASP A 191 16.02 0.13 -11.04
C ASP A 191 17.16 0.71 -10.19
N GLY A 192 17.04 0.63 -8.86
CA GLY A 192 18.02 1.12 -7.88
C GLY A 192 17.92 2.62 -7.57
N LYS A 193 16.99 3.36 -8.20
CA LYS A 193 16.78 4.78 -7.90
C LYS A 193 15.81 4.95 -6.74
N SER A 194 15.99 6.02 -5.97
CA SER A 194 15.07 6.38 -4.88
C SER A 194 14.25 7.61 -5.24
N TRP A 195 12.92 7.51 -5.14
CA TRP A 195 12.00 8.61 -5.40
C TRP A 195 11.10 8.85 -4.19
N SER A 196 10.60 10.09 -4.04
CA SER A 196 9.62 10.46 -3.02
C SER A 196 8.21 9.98 -3.42
N SER A 197 8.06 8.66 -3.53
CA SER A 197 6.84 7.96 -3.92
C SER A 197 6.36 6.97 -2.85
N GLY A 198 6.90 7.04 -1.64
CA GLY A 198 6.41 6.30 -0.49
C GLY A 198 5.38 7.08 0.31
N VAL A 199 4.45 6.37 0.93
CA VAL A 199 3.62 6.92 2.02
C VAL A 199 3.73 6.01 3.23
N PHE A 200 4.23 6.56 4.32
CA PHE A 200 4.27 5.88 5.61
C PHE A 200 3.10 6.35 6.47
N VAL A 201 2.25 5.41 6.83
CA VAL A 201 1.15 5.60 7.79
C VAL A 201 1.66 5.16 9.16
N GLU A 202 1.78 6.09 10.10
CA GLU A 202 2.36 5.83 11.43
C GLU A 202 1.53 4.82 12.22
N LYS A 203 0.20 4.97 12.14
CA LYS A 203 -0.76 4.06 12.78
C LYS A 203 -2.03 3.99 11.96
N CYS A 204 -2.22 2.87 11.28
CA CYS A 204 -3.31 2.64 10.34
C CYS A 204 -4.62 2.44 11.10
N LYS A 205 -5.46 3.49 11.12
CA LYS A 205 -6.78 3.47 11.78
C LYS A 205 -7.68 2.34 11.28
N TYR A 206 -7.60 1.99 9.99
CA TYR A 206 -8.40 0.92 9.41
C TYR A 206 -8.00 -0.47 9.95
N LEU A 207 -6.70 -0.70 10.11
CA LEU A 207 -6.17 -1.93 10.68
C LEU A 207 -6.40 -1.97 12.20
N GLU A 208 -6.15 -0.86 12.90
CA GLU A 208 -6.35 -0.73 14.35
C GLU A 208 -7.81 -0.96 14.75
N GLU A 209 -8.77 -0.43 13.99
CA GLU A 209 -10.18 -0.55 14.33
C GLU A 209 -10.74 -1.94 13.95
N SER A 210 -10.30 -2.49 12.81
CA SER A 210 -10.74 -3.83 12.37
C SER A 210 -10.13 -4.96 13.19
N LYS A 211 -8.92 -4.75 13.72
CA LYS A 211 -8.13 -5.73 14.49
C LYS A 211 -8.08 -7.09 13.80
N CYS A 212 -8.07 -7.08 12.47
CA CYS A 212 -8.15 -8.29 11.68
C CYS A 212 -7.34 -8.22 10.41
N LEU A 213 -6.30 -9.07 10.35
CA LEU A 213 -5.47 -9.28 9.17
C LEU A 213 -6.32 -9.56 7.92
N GLY A 214 -7.31 -10.43 8.03
CA GLY A 214 -8.18 -10.78 6.91
C GLY A 214 -8.94 -9.58 6.32
N ILE A 215 -9.37 -8.62 7.14
CA ILE A 215 -10.01 -7.38 6.65
C ILE A 215 -8.95 -6.52 5.97
N CYS A 216 -7.82 -6.25 6.63
CA CYS A 216 -6.74 -5.44 6.07
C CYS A 216 -6.26 -5.95 4.71
N ILE A 217 -5.99 -7.26 4.60
CA ILE A 217 -5.49 -7.87 3.37
C ILE A 217 -6.52 -7.81 2.24
N ASN A 218 -7.74 -8.28 2.50
CA ASN A 218 -8.71 -8.55 1.42
C ASN A 218 -9.60 -7.35 1.08
N THR A 219 -9.68 -6.34 1.95
CA THR A 219 -10.51 -5.14 1.71
C THR A 219 -9.70 -3.85 1.52
N CYS A 220 -8.41 -3.86 1.90
CA CYS A 220 -7.53 -2.71 1.73
C CYS A 220 -6.32 -3.05 0.85
N LYS A 221 -5.40 -3.92 1.29
CA LYS A 221 -4.14 -4.18 0.57
C LYS A 221 -4.32 -4.68 -0.86
N LEU A 222 -4.88 -5.87 -1.04
CA LEU A 222 -4.99 -6.47 -2.38
C LEU A 222 -5.85 -5.60 -3.32
N PRO A 223 -7.05 -5.13 -2.91
CA PRO A 223 -7.86 -4.29 -3.78
C PRO A 223 -7.19 -2.98 -4.18
N THR A 224 -6.46 -2.35 -3.26
CA THR A 224 -5.79 -1.08 -3.54
C THR A 224 -4.63 -1.28 -4.52
N GLN A 225 -3.83 -2.34 -4.35
CA GLN A 225 -2.77 -2.69 -5.30
C GLN A 225 -3.36 -2.99 -6.69
N THR A 226 -4.43 -3.78 -6.77
CA THR A 226 -5.14 -4.09 -8.02
C THR A 226 -5.71 -2.82 -8.65
N PHE A 227 -6.34 -1.95 -7.86
CA PHE A 227 -6.89 -0.68 -8.34
C PHE A 227 -5.82 0.22 -8.97
N PHE A 228 -4.70 0.45 -8.28
CA PHE A 228 -3.66 1.33 -8.80
C PHE A 228 -3.01 0.75 -10.07
N LYS A 229 -2.77 -0.56 -10.11
CA LYS A 229 -2.21 -1.21 -11.28
C LYS A 229 -3.16 -1.16 -12.48
N ASP A 230 -4.39 -1.65 -12.31
CA ASP A 230 -5.29 -1.90 -13.41
C ASP A 230 -6.04 -0.64 -13.85
N HIS A 231 -6.31 0.30 -12.94
CA HIS A 231 -7.10 1.50 -13.22
C HIS A 231 -6.30 2.79 -13.26
N MET A 232 -5.22 2.90 -12.48
CA MET A 232 -4.36 4.08 -12.48
C MET A 232 -3.06 3.88 -13.29
N GLY A 233 -2.72 2.65 -13.66
CA GLY A 233 -1.51 2.33 -14.42
C GLY A 233 -0.22 2.48 -13.63
N VAL A 234 -0.29 2.41 -12.29
CA VAL A 234 0.86 2.56 -11.40
C VAL A 234 0.94 1.35 -10.48
N ASP A 235 2.08 0.68 -10.46
CA ASP A 235 2.31 -0.41 -9.51
C ASP A 235 2.34 0.13 -8.07
N LEU A 236 1.80 -0.65 -7.14
CA LEU A 236 1.84 -0.35 -5.73
C LEU A 236 2.14 -1.63 -4.96
N TYR A 237 3.09 -1.54 -4.03
CA TYR A 237 3.30 -2.54 -3.00
C TYR A 237 2.99 -1.97 -1.63
N MET A 238 2.09 -2.62 -0.88
CA MET A 238 1.70 -2.23 0.47
C MET A 238 2.26 -3.20 1.51
N GLU A 239 2.86 -2.67 2.56
CA GLU A 239 3.48 -3.41 3.66
C GLU A 239 2.84 -3.00 4.99
N PRO A 240 1.73 -3.64 5.41
CA PRO A 240 1.19 -3.45 6.75
C PRO A 240 2.08 -4.13 7.78
N ASN A 241 2.24 -3.51 8.94
CA ASN A 241 2.82 -4.10 10.13
C ASN A 241 1.69 -4.38 11.14
N PHE A 242 1.54 -5.65 11.53
CA PHE A 242 0.46 -6.10 12.40
C PHE A 242 0.78 -5.98 13.90
N GLU A 243 2.04 -5.66 14.25
CA GLU A 243 2.48 -5.46 15.64
C GLU A 243 2.23 -4.02 16.10
N ASP A 244 2.64 -3.03 15.30
CA ASP A 244 2.52 -1.60 15.62
C ASP A 244 1.39 -0.87 14.88
N TYR A 245 0.68 -1.58 14.00
CA TYR A 245 -0.38 -1.08 13.12
C TYR A 245 0.08 -0.06 12.06
N SER A 246 1.38 0.13 11.83
CA SER A 246 1.87 0.98 10.74
C SER A 246 1.63 0.36 9.36
N CYS A 247 1.71 1.17 8.30
CA CYS A 247 1.61 0.66 6.93
C CYS A 247 2.43 1.51 5.95
N GLN A 248 3.28 0.85 5.17
CA GLN A 248 4.06 1.49 4.10
C GLN A 248 3.42 1.24 2.75
N PHE A 249 3.23 2.30 1.97
CA PHE A 249 2.82 2.27 0.56
C PHE A 249 4.04 2.59 -0.29
N ASN A 250 4.32 1.77 -1.29
CA ASN A 250 5.46 1.91 -2.19
C ASN A 250 4.96 2.11 -3.62
N PHE A 251 4.64 3.35 -4.03
CA PHE A 251 4.17 3.62 -5.38
C PHE A 251 5.33 3.52 -6.40
N GLY A 252 5.06 2.85 -7.51
CA GLY A 252 6.03 2.48 -8.54
C GLY A 252 6.78 1.17 -8.26
N VAL A 253 6.49 0.48 -7.16
CA VAL A 253 7.08 -0.82 -6.82
C VAL A 253 6.04 -1.92 -7.06
N PRO A 254 6.34 -2.93 -7.91
CA PRO A 254 5.42 -4.04 -8.12
C PRO A 254 5.29 -4.88 -6.84
N PRO A 255 4.08 -5.34 -6.49
CA PRO A 255 3.91 -6.23 -5.37
C PRO A 255 4.63 -7.56 -5.63
N PRO A 256 5.18 -8.21 -4.59
CA PRO A 256 5.76 -9.54 -4.73
C PRO A 256 4.68 -10.57 -5.10
N PRO A 257 5.08 -11.73 -5.64
CA PRO A 257 4.18 -12.87 -5.78
C PRO A 257 3.48 -13.22 -4.46
N LEU A 258 2.24 -13.72 -4.53
CA LEU A 258 1.40 -13.98 -3.34
C LEU A 258 2.06 -14.96 -2.35
N ASP A 259 2.82 -15.93 -2.85
CA ASP A 259 3.57 -16.91 -2.05
C ASP A 259 4.85 -16.33 -1.43
N ALA A 260 5.32 -15.17 -1.90
CA ALA A 260 6.47 -14.45 -1.34
C ALA A 260 6.05 -13.29 -0.42
N ASP A 261 4.80 -12.84 -0.49
CA ASP A 261 4.30 -11.73 0.31
C ASP A 261 4.20 -12.11 1.79
N LYS A 262 5.03 -11.45 2.62
CA LYS A 262 5.10 -11.69 4.06
C LYS A 262 3.76 -11.46 4.75
N ALA A 263 3.01 -10.43 4.34
CA ALA A 263 1.75 -10.06 4.98
C ALA A 263 0.66 -11.12 4.79
N LEU A 264 0.79 -11.98 3.76
CA LEU A 264 -0.15 -13.08 3.50
C LEU A 264 0.18 -14.36 4.29
N LYS A 265 1.38 -14.43 4.88
CA LYS A 265 1.85 -15.59 5.66
C LYS A 265 1.60 -15.44 7.15
N GLU A 266 1.30 -14.24 7.61
CA GLU A 266 1.10 -13.98 9.03
C GLU A 266 -0.21 -14.58 9.55
N PRO A 267 -0.21 -15.11 10.79
CA PRO A 267 -1.43 -15.61 11.41
C PRO A 267 -2.42 -14.46 11.65
N CYS A 268 -3.72 -14.78 11.66
CA CYS A 268 -4.71 -13.79 12.08
C CYS A 268 -4.46 -13.35 13.52
N LEU A 269 -4.59 -12.05 13.78
CA LEU A 269 -4.61 -11.47 15.13
C LEU A 269 -5.59 -12.22 16.04
N ASP A 270 -5.17 -12.53 17.28
CA ASP A 270 -5.95 -13.33 18.23
C ASP A 270 -7.34 -12.75 18.52
N ILE A 271 -7.44 -11.43 18.46
CA ILE A 271 -8.66 -10.66 18.70
C ILE A 271 -9.54 -10.50 17.45
N CYS A 272 -9.16 -11.03 16.28
CA CYS A 272 -9.97 -10.94 15.07
C CYS A 272 -11.27 -11.74 15.21
N THR A 273 -12.40 -11.02 15.26
CA THR A 273 -13.74 -11.61 15.36
C THR A 273 -14.07 -12.52 14.17
N ASN A 274 -13.62 -12.20 12.96
CA ASN A 274 -13.85 -13.04 11.78
C ASN A 274 -13.11 -14.37 11.84
N ALA A 275 -11.87 -14.36 12.34
CA ALA A 275 -11.10 -15.58 12.51
C ALA A 275 -11.77 -16.48 13.56
N ARG A 276 -12.18 -15.89 14.69
CA ARG A 276 -12.92 -16.60 15.74
C ARG A 276 -14.22 -17.21 15.19
N ARG A 277 -15.03 -16.44 14.46
CA ARG A 277 -16.28 -16.93 13.84
C ARG A 277 -16.04 -18.10 12.88
N ARG A 278 -15.00 -18.03 12.03
CA ARG A 278 -14.66 -19.15 11.12
C ARG A 278 -14.23 -20.40 11.87
N ARG A 279 -13.45 -20.26 12.95
CA ARG A 279 -13.06 -21.39 13.81
C ARG A 279 -14.29 -22.03 14.46
N GLU A 280 -15.24 -21.23 14.95
CA GLU A 280 -16.49 -21.70 15.54
C GLU A 280 -17.37 -22.45 14.51
N LEU A 281 -17.54 -21.89 13.30
CA LEU A 281 -18.27 -22.55 12.21
C LEU A 281 -17.61 -23.85 11.77
N GLY A 282 -16.28 -23.87 11.61
CA GLY A 282 -15.54 -25.08 11.28
C GLY A 282 -15.68 -26.17 12.35
N ARG A 283 -15.67 -25.79 13.63
CA ARG A 283 -15.89 -26.74 14.74
C ARG A 283 -17.31 -27.33 14.72
N ASN A 284 -18.32 -26.52 14.41
CA ASN A 284 -19.70 -26.99 14.34
C ASN A 284 -19.91 -27.97 13.18
N ILE A 285 -19.26 -27.75 12.02
CA ILE A 285 -19.29 -28.68 10.88
C ILE A 285 -18.65 -30.03 11.25
N VAL A 286 -17.49 -30.00 11.93
CA VAL A 286 -16.83 -31.23 12.41
C VAL A 286 -17.70 -32.00 13.41
N THR A 287 -18.48 -31.28 14.24
CA THR A 287 -19.38 -31.90 15.22
C THR A 287 -20.61 -32.53 14.56
N ASP A 288 -21.09 -31.94 13.46
CA ASP A 288 -22.22 -32.44 12.68
C ASP A 288 -21.84 -33.68 11.85
N GLU A 289 -20.63 -33.75 11.29
CA GLU A 289 -20.10 -34.96 10.63
C GLU A 289 -19.82 -36.12 11.58
N LEU A 290 -19.62 -35.85 12.89
CA LEU A 290 -19.45 -36.89 13.92
C LEU A 290 -20.80 -37.47 14.41
N SER A 291 -21.93 -36.91 13.97
CA SER A 291 -23.27 -37.44 14.27
C SER A 291 -23.69 -38.40 13.15
N CYS A 292 -23.24 -39.66 13.23
CA CYS A 292 -23.76 -40.74 12.38
C CYS A 292 -25.29 -40.83 12.51
N PRO A 293 -26.05 -40.99 11.41
CA PRO A 293 -27.48 -41.26 11.50
C PRO A 293 -27.69 -42.59 12.23
N GLN A 294 -28.46 -42.55 13.32
CA GLN A 294 -28.95 -43.77 13.95
C GLN A 294 -29.92 -44.47 12.99
N VAL A 295 -29.54 -45.67 12.56
CA VAL A 295 -30.42 -46.66 11.94
C VAL A 295 -31.10 -47.45 13.05
#